data_AF-A0A5A8AQN6-F1
#
_entry.id   AF-A0A5A8AQN6-F1
#
_cell.length_a   1.000
_cell.length_b   1.000
_cell.length_c   1.000
_cell.angle_alpha   90.00
_cell.angle_beta   90.00
_cell.angle_gamma   90.00
#
_symmetry.space_group_name_H-M   'P 1'
#
loop_
_entity.id
_entity.type
_entity.pdbx_description
1 polymer ?
#
loop_
_entity_poly.entity_id
_entity_poly.type
_entity_poly.pdbx_seq_one_letter_code
_entity_poly.pdbx_strand_id
1 'polypeptide(L)'
;MVFMVLLIFWALVFSLILFKIKKGRGAEWAKIFRILTLVFSISFFTYWFIKRSSVGIVQDSVALQVINKLPQPIDFYVINLNDPEAGKAIETKHIGNIRSEYYRIEYLRMDRSDEYWIVGYLGKKNLVYFSQHAVPNKNIDQIIEINNYINQSVKLSEIAKKQVEAYNYENTKVGIWVTLDFLLLFLNLVLLTRKRK
;
A
#
# COMPACT_ATOMS: atom_id res chain seq x y z
N MET A 1 -6.48 10.01 1.20
CA MET A 1 -6.52 8.84 2.10
C MET A 1 -6.08 9.20 3.51
N VAL A 2 -4.84 9.68 3.70
CA VAL A 2 -4.31 10.10 5.01
C VAL A 2 -5.25 11.03 5.77
N PHE A 3 -5.85 12.03 5.10
CA PHE A 3 -6.81 12.94 5.72
C PHE A 3 -8.06 12.23 6.26
N MET A 4 -8.63 11.27 5.52
CA MET A 4 -9.80 10.51 5.98
C MET A 4 -9.46 9.61 7.17
N VAL A 5 -8.30 8.95 7.14
CA VAL A 5 -7.79 8.14 8.27
C VAL A 5 -7.62 9.04 9.51
N LEU A 6 -7.01 10.22 9.37
CA LEU A 6 -6.87 11.18 10.47
C LEU A 6 -8.22 11.71 11.00
N LEU A 7 -9.20 11.92 10.13
CA LEU A 7 -10.55 12.34 10.54
C LEU A 7 -11.21 11.24 11.39
N ILE A 8 -11.14 9.99 10.93
CA ILE A 8 -11.63 8.82 11.67
C ILE A 8 -10.93 8.70 13.02
N PHE A 9 -9.61 8.85 13.06
CA PHE A 9 -8.83 8.86 14.29
C PHE A 9 -9.38 9.83 15.31
N TRP A 10 -9.54 11.12 14.94
CA TRP A 10 -10.06 12.13 15.85
C TRP A 10 -11.50 11.82 16.26
N ALA A 11 -12.35 11.38 15.34
CA ALA A 11 -13.73 11.00 15.66
C ALA A 11 -13.78 9.84 16.67
N LEU A 12 -12.90 8.84 16.54
CA LEU A 12 -12.79 7.71 17.46
C LEU A 12 -12.25 8.13 18.84
N VAL A 13 -11.30 9.07 18.88
CA VAL A 13 -10.81 9.67 20.14
C VAL A 13 -11.93 10.43 20.85
N PHE A 14 -12.68 11.29 20.14
CA PHE A 14 -13.83 12.00 20.71
C PHE A 14 -14.91 11.02 21.17
N SER A 15 -15.20 9.99 20.38
CA SER A 15 -16.11 8.90 20.75
C SER A 15 -15.70 8.23 22.07
N LEU A 16 -14.39 8.06 22.30
CA LEU A 16 -13.86 7.48 23.52
C LEU A 16 -14.06 8.41 24.73
N ILE A 17 -13.81 9.71 24.57
CA ILE A 17 -13.99 10.70 25.63
C ILE A 17 -15.47 10.79 26.04
N LEU A 18 -16.37 10.78 25.05
CA LEU A 18 -17.82 10.84 25.26
C LEU A 18 -18.38 9.64 26.03
N PHE A 19 -17.66 8.51 26.11
CA PHE A 19 -18.04 7.39 26.98
C PHE A 19 -18.21 7.79 28.46
N LYS A 20 -17.47 8.80 28.94
CA LYS A 20 -17.54 9.27 30.33
C LYS A 20 -18.85 9.98 30.66
N ILE A 21 -19.62 10.43 29.67
CA ILE A 21 -20.88 11.14 29.88
C ILE A 21 -21.99 10.11 30.15
N LYS A 22 -22.39 9.97 31.43
CA LYS A 22 -23.29 8.90 31.88
C LYS A 22 -24.73 9.32 32.20
N LYS A 23 -25.03 10.61 32.38
CA LYS A 23 -26.35 11.12 32.81
C LYS A 23 -26.73 12.42 32.10
N GLY A 24 -28.04 12.65 31.94
CA GLY A 24 -28.62 13.86 31.31
C GLY A 24 -28.86 13.74 29.81
N ARG A 25 -29.48 14.77 29.19
CA ARG A 25 -29.76 14.81 27.73
C ARG A 25 -28.50 14.62 26.88
N GLY A 26 -27.34 15.09 27.35
CA GLY A 26 -26.06 14.90 26.66
C GLY A 26 -25.58 13.44 26.57
N ALA A 27 -26.06 12.56 27.45
CA ALA A 27 -25.68 11.15 27.44
C ALA A 27 -26.30 10.37 26.26
N GLU A 28 -27.52 10.75 25.84
CA GLU A 28 -28.18 10.15 24.67
C GLU A 28 -27.48 10.56 23.38
N TRP A 29 -27.22 11.87 23.20
CA TRP A 29 -26.46 12.37 22.06
C TRP A 29 -25.06 11.78 21.98
N ALA A 30 -24.35 11.66 23.11
CA ALA A 30 -23.06 10.98 23.18
C ALA A 30 -23.16 9.52 22.73
N LYS A 31 -24.20 8.78 23.16
CA LYS A 31 -24.40 7.38 22.74
C LYS A 31 -24.65 7.27 21.24
N ILE A 32 -25.50 8.13 20.67
CA ILE A 32 -25.80 8.15 19.24
C ILE A 32 -24.54 8.46 18.43
N PHE A 33 -23.79 9.49 18.81
CA PHE A 33 -22.53 9.84 18.14
C PHE A 33 -21.55 8.67 18.13
N ARG A 34 -21.37 7.98 19.26
CA ARG A 34 -20.47 6.82 19.37
C ARG A 34 -20.89 5.68 18.43
N ILE A 35 -22.18 5.41 18.31
CA ILE A 35 -22.70 4.37 17.40
C ILE A 35 -22.44 4.78 15.95
N LEU A 36 -22.78 6.03 15.57
CA LEU A 36 -22.58 6.53 14.21
C LEU A 36 -21.10 6.48 13.80
N THR A 37 -20.20 6.97 14.66
CA THR A 37 -18.76 6.94 14.41
C THR A 37 -18.25 5.51 14.23
N LEU A 38 -18.74 4.56 15.03
CA LEU A 38 -18.34 3.16 14.93
C LEU A 38 -18.81 2.51 13.62
N VAL A 39 -20.10 2.68 13.27
CA VAL A 39 -20.65 2.15 12.01
C VAL A 39 -19.95 2.77 10.80
N PHE A 40 -19.71 4.08 10.82
CA PHE A 40 -18.99 4.79 9.76
C PHE A 40 -17.56 4.29 9.61
N SER A 41 -16.82 4.16 10.71
CA SER A 41 -15.43 3.70 10.70
C SER A 41 -15.31 2.27 10.17
N ILE A 42 -16.17 1.36 10.63
CA ILE A 42 -16.21 -0.03 10.14
C ILE A 42 -16.50 -0.04 8.64
N SER A 43 -17.54 0.68 8.21
CA SER A 43 -17.93 0.73 6.79
C SER A 43 -16.81 1.27 5.90
N PHE A 44 -16.15 2.34 6.34
CA PHE A 44 -15.01 2.94 5.63
C PHE A 44 -13.85 1.95 5.49
N PHE A 45 -13.43 1.31 6.59
CA PHE A 45 -12.31 0.37 6.55
C PHE A 45 -12.65 -0.90 5.78
N THR A 46 -13.88 -1.41 5.86
CA THR A 46 -14.34 -2.54 5.04
C THR A 46 -14.30 -2.20 3.56
N TYR A 47 -14.85 -1.05 3.16
CA TYR A 47 -14.79 -0.59 1.76
C TYR A 47 -13.35 -0.43 1.28
N TRP A 48 -12.51 0.21 2.10
CA TRP A 48 -11.10 0.44 1.78
C TRP A 48 -10.32 -0.87 1.65
N PHE A 49 -10.55 -1.82 2.55
CA PHE A 49 -9.93 -3.14 2.53
C PHE A 49 -10.33 -3.91 1.26
N ILE A 50 -11.62 -3.97 0.93
CA ILE A 50 -12.10 -4.61 -0.30
C ILE A 50 -11.44 -3.96 -1.53
N LYS A 51 -11.39 -2.62 -1.58
CA LYS A 51 -10.79 -1.89 -2.69
C LYS A 51 -9.28 -2.17 -2.84
N ARG A 52 -8.57 -2.39 -1.72
CA ARG A 52 -7.13 -2.64 -1.71
C ARG A 52 -6.78 -4.12 -1.94
N SER A 53 -7.64 -5.03 -1.47
CA SER A 53 -7.44 -6.49 -1.54
C SER A 53 -8.02 -7.13 -2.80
N SER A 54 -8.96 -6.48 -3.47
CA SER A 54 -9.41 -6.94 -4.78
C SER A 54 -8.24 -6.91 -5.74
N VAL A 55 -7.79 -8.10 -6.16
CA VAL A 55 -6.89 -8.28 -7.30
C VAL A 55 -7.70 -7.89 -8.53
N GLY A 56 -7.85 -6.59 -8.76
CA GLY A 56 -8.44 -6.09 -9.97
C GLY A 56 -7.51 -6.55 -11.09
N ILE A 57 -7.95 -7.52 -11.89
CA ILE A 57 -7.49 -7.62 -13.28
C ILE A 57 -7.85 -6.26 -13.85
N VAL A 58 -6.87 -5.35 -13.89
CA VAL A 58 -7.12 -3.99 -14.32
C VAL A 58 -7.32 -4.06 -15.83
N GLN A 59 -8.49 -3.64 -16.30
CA GLN A 59 -8.72 -3.47 -17.74
C GLN A 59 -7.62 -2.56 -18.30
N ASP A 60 -7.09 -2.93 -19.46
CA ASP A 60 -5.98 -2.21 -20.13
C ASP A 60 -4.69 -2.15 -19.29
N SER A 61 -4.30 -3.29 -18.69
CA SER A 61 -3.02 -3.45 -18.00
C SER A 61 -2.14 -4.50 -18.66
N VAL A 62 -0.83 -4.28 -18.59
CA VAL A 62 0.20 -5.23 -19.01
C VAL A 62 0.47 -6.18 -17.86
N ALA A 63 0.33 -7.48 -18.06
CA ALA A 63 0.76 -8.44 -17.06
C ALA A 63 2.29 -8.54 -17.08
N LEU A 64 2.93 -8.28 -15.94
CA LEU A 64 4.35 -8.46 -15.71
C LEU A 64 4.56 -9.67 -14.80
N GLN A 65 5.19 -10.70 -15.32
CA GLN A 65 5.68 -11.83 -14.55
C GLN A 65 7.16 -11.63 -14.23
N VAL A 66 7.49 -11.51 -12.94
CA VAL A 66 8.88 -11.45 -12.46
C VAL A 66 9.25 -12.79 -11.87
N ILE A 67 10.27 -13.44 -12.44
CA ILE A 67 10.80 -14.73 -12.01
C ILE A 67 12.16 -14.52 -11.35
N ASN A 68 12.30 -14.95 -10.11
CA ASN A 68 13.57 -14.89 -9.40
C ASN A 68 14.35 -16.19 -9.59
N LYS A 69 15.46 -16.15 -10.32
CA LYS A 69 16.39 -17.28 -10.49
C LYS A 69 17.66 -17.11 -9.65
N LEU A 70 17.74 -16.05 -8.84
CA LEU A 70 18.85 -15.86 -7.90
C LEU A 70 18.74 -16.88 -6.75
N PRO A 71 19.86 -17.28 -6.14
CA PRO A 71 19.87 -18.28 -5.06
C PRO A 71 19.19 -17.82 -3.77
N GLN A 72 18.97 -16.50 -3.61
CA GLN A 72 18.38 -15.92 -2.42
C GLN A 72 17.02 -15.27 -2.71
N PRO A 73 16.11 -15.22 -1.73
CA PRO A 73 14.87 -14.45 -1.87
C PRO A 73 15.17 -12.95 -2.01
N ILE A 74 14.62 -12.33 -3.04
CA ILE A 74 14.81 -10.91 -3.34
C ILE A 74 13.47 -10.18 -3.23
N ASP A 75 13.50 -9.01 -2.62
CA ASP A 75 12.35 -8.14 -2.48
C ASP A 75 12.22 -7.21 -3.70
N PHE A 76 11.23 -7.47 -4.55
CA PHE A 76 11.07 -6.77 -5.82
C PHE A 76 10.02 -5.67 -5.77
N TYR A 77 10.35 -4.58 -6.44
CA TYR A 77 9.49 -3.42 -6.67
C TYR A 77 9.48 -3.11 -8.16
N VAL A 78 8.35 -2.58 -8.63
CA VAL A 78 8.21 -2.03 -9.98
C VAL A 78 7.84 -0.57 -9.88
N ILE A 79 8.42 0.23 -10.76
CA ILE A 79 8.11 1.65 -10.88
C ILE A 79 7.68 1.95 -12.30
N ASN A 80 6.46 2.48 -12.48
CA ASN A 80 5.97 2.98 -13.76
C ASN A 80 6.28 4.48 -13.90
N LEU A 81 6.79 4.90 -15.06
CA LEU A 81 7.22 6.28 -15.31
C LEU A 81 6.31 7.01 -16.29
N ASN A 82 5.98 8.27 -16.04
CA ASN A 82 5.19 9.10 -16.97
C ASN A 82 6.06 9.67 -18.09
N ASP A 83 7.27 10.04 -17.71
CA ASP A 83 8.23 10.72 -18.57
C ASP A 83 9.63 10.34 -18.05
N PRO A 84 10.40 9.55 -18.84
CA PRO A 84 11.73 9.11 -18.43
C PRO A 84 12.72 10.27 -18.28
N GLU A 85 12.49 11.43 -18.93
CA GLU A 85 13.39 12.59 -18.82
C GLU A 85 13.13 13.43 -17.55
N ALA A 86 11.88 13.48 -17.09
CA ALA A 86 11.50 14.23 -15.88
C ALA A 86 11.67 13.44 -14.57
N GLY A 87 11.95 12.13 -14.63
CA GLY A 87 12.15 11.28 -13.45
C GLY A 87 10.93 11.20 -12.51
N LYS A 88 9.74 11.54 -13.01
CA LYS A 88 8.49 11.52 -12.25
C LYS A 88 7.84 10.15 -12.38
N ALA A 89 7.98 9.34 -11.33
CA ALA A 89 7.24 8.09 -11.19
C ALA A 89 5.73 8.36 -11.05
N ILE A 90 4.94 7.61 -11.80
CA ILE A 90 3.47 7.59 -11.66
C ILE A 90 3.11 6.74 -10.46
N GLU A 91 3.72 5.56 -10.37
CA GLU A 91 3.33 4.56 -9.39
C GLU A 91 4.54 3.68 -9.05
N THR A 92 4.76 3.48 -7.75
CA THR A 92 5.67 2.46 -7.24
C THR A 92 4.83 1.35 -6.64
N LYS A 93 5.08 0.11 -7.06
CA LYS A 93 4.39 -1.08 -6.57
C LYS A 93 5.39 -2.04 -5.97
N HIS A 94 4.99 -2.66 -4.86
CA HIS A 94 5.72 -3.75 -4.25
C HIS A 94 5.20 -5.07 -4.78
N ILE A 95 6.02 -5.78 -5.55
CA ILE A 95 5.65 -7.11 -6.08
C ILE A 95 5.72 -8.14 -4.94
N GLY A 96 6.72 -7.98 -4.08
CA GLY A 96 6.94 -8.80 -2.91
C GLY A 96 8.30 -9.48 -2.88
N ASN A 97 8.52 -10.21 -1.80
CA ASN A 97 9.69 -11.04 -1.62
C ASN A 97 9.51 -12.37 -2.37
N ILE A 98 10.19 -12.51 -3.50
CA ILE A 98 10.11 -13.67 -4.39
C ILE A 98 11.24 -14.64 -4.05
N ARG A 99 10.88 -15.88 -3.71
CA ARG A 99 11.85 -16.95 -3.42
C ARG A 99 12.58 -17.38 -4.69
N SER A 100 13.75 -17.98 -4.52
CA SER A 100 14.50 -18.60 -5.61
C SER A 100 13.63 -19.63 -6.35
N GLU A 101 13.62 -19.57 -7.68
CA GLU A 101 12.82 -20.38 -8.61
C GLU A 101 11.30 -20.14 -8.57
N TYR A 102 10.84 -19.10 -7.89
CA TYR A 102 9.43 -18.69 -7.90
C TYR A 102 9.21 -17.42 -8.73
N TYR A 103 7.95 -17.18 -9.07
CA TYR A 103 7.53 -15.98 -9.76
C TYR A 103 6.35 -15.29 -9.06
N ARG A 104 6.17 -14.02 -9.39
CA ARG A 104 4.94 -13.27 -9.10
C ARG A 104 4.49 -12.52 -10.33
N ILE A 105 3.19 -12.39 -10.47
CA ILE A 105 2.56 -11.64 -11.56
C ILE A 105 2.00 -10.36 -10.95
N GLU A 106 2.29 -9.23 -11.57
CA GLU A 106 1.77 -7.92 -11.24
C GLU A 106 1.14 -7.29 -12.48
N TYR A 107 0.02 -6.58 -12.31
CA TYR A 107 -0.66 -5.91 -13.42
C TYR A 107 -0.29 -4.43 -13.45
N LEU A 108 0.38 -4.01 -14.52
CA LEU A 108 0.89 -2.66 -14.68
C LEU A 108 -0.07 -1.83 -15.53
N ARG A 109 -0.55 -0.73 -14.97
CA ARG A 109 -1.32 0.26 -15.74
C ARG A 109 -0.35 1.12 -16.52
N MET A 110 -0.41 0.98 -17.84
CA MET A 110 0.49 1.64 -18.79
C MET A 110 -0.26 2.67 -19.65
N ASP A 111 -1.35 3.24 -19.12
CA ASP A 111 -2.17 4.23 -19.84
C ASP A 111 -1.39 5.51 -20.16
N ARG A 112 -0.43 5.88 -19.31
CA ARG A 112 0.41 7.09 -19.45
C ARG A 112 1.92 6.79 -19.43
N SER A 113 2.28 5.51 -19.54
CA SER A 113 3.65 5.06 -19.40
C SER A 113 3.99 4.06 -20.49
N ASP A 114 5.18 4.19 -21.06
CA ASP A 114 5.76 3.25 -22.01
C ASP A 114 6.98 2.54 -21.43
N GLU A 115 7.26 2.74 -20.14
CA GLU A 115 8.47 2.26 -19.50
C GLU A 115 8.26 1.97 -18.00
N TYR A 116 8.82 0.86 -17.54
CA TYR A 116 8.91 0.54 -16.13
C TYR A 116 10.31 0.12 -15.71
N TRP A 117 10.61 0.36 -14.44
CA TRP A 117 11.84 -0.10 -13.79
C TRP A 117 11.53 -1.24 -12.84
N ILE A 118 12.41 -2.25 -12.81
CA ILE A 118 12.39 -3.29 -11.79
C ILE A 118 13.55 -3.02 -10.84
N VAL A 119 13.27 -3.06 -9.54
CA VAL A 119 14.26 -2.90 -8.47
C VAL A 119 14.17 -4.12 -7.56
N GLY A 120 15.32 -4.73 -7.27
CA GLY A 120 15.43 -5.86 -6.35
C GLY A 120 16.34 -5.53 -5.17
N TYR A 121 15.85 -5.81 -3.96
CA TYR A 121 16.59 -5.63 -2.72
C TYR A 121 16.91 -6.95 -2.06
N LEU A 122 18.15 -7.09 -1.62
CA LEU A 122 18.55 -8.12 -0.68
C LEU A 122 18.47 -7.56 0.75
N GLY A 123 17.47 -7.99 1.50
CA GLY A 123 17.16 -7.40 2.81
C GLY A 123 16.55 -5.98 2.68
N LYS A 124 16.69 -5.15 3.72
CA LYS A 124 15.92 -3.88 3.81
C LYS A 124 16.48 -2.69 3.02
N LYS A 125 17.76 -2.68 2.67
CA LYS A 125 18.44 -1.48 2.13
C LYS A 125 19.43 -1.75 1.01
N ASN A 126 19.80 -3.01 0.76
CA ASN A 126 20.82 -3.34 -0.22
C ASN A 126 20.15 -3.56 -1.59
N LEU A 127 20.26 -2.57 -2.47
CA LEU A 127 19.80 -2.70 -3.86
C LEU A 127 20.81 -3.58 -4.60
N VAL A 128 20.34 -4.72 -5.10
CA VAL A 128 21.18 -5.72 -5.78
C VAL A 128 20.76 -5.93 -7.23
N TYR A 129 19.58 -5.45 -7.60
CA TYR A 129 19.06 -5.52 -8.96
C TYR A 129 18.38 -4.22 -9.37
N PHE A 130 18.70 -3.74 -10.56
CA PHE A 130 18.03 -2.63 -11.25
C PHE A 130 18.09 -2.85 -12.76
N SER A 131 16.92 -2.80 -13.39
CA SER A 131 16.77 -2.86 -14.85
C SER A 131 15.65 -1.93 -15.32
N GLN A 132 15.84 -1.41 -16.53
CA GLN A 132 14.90 -0.55 -17.25
C GLN A 132 14.27 -1.33 -18.41
N HIS A 133 12.95 -1.28 -18.52
CA HIS A 133 12.20 -2.01 -19.55
C HIS A 133 11.22 -1.08 -20.26
N ALA A 134 11.41 -0.94 -21.57
CA ALA A 134 10.45 -0.28 -22.45
C ALA A 134 9.34 -1.27 -22.85
N VAL A 135 8.11 -0.77 -22.97
CA VAL A 135 6.92 -1.53 -23.36
C VAL A 135 6.45 -1.04 -24.73
N PRO A 136 7.06 -1.50 -25.84
CA PRO A 136 6.69 -1.05 -27.18
C PRO A 136 5.29 -1.51 -27.59
N ASN A 137 4.79 -2.62 -27.02
CA ASN A 137 3.45 -3.13 -27.27
C ASN A 137 2.77 -3.48 -25.96
N LYS A 138 1.71 -2.72 -25.61
CA LYS A 138 0.94 -2.88 -24.36
C LYS A 138 -0.04 -4.05 -24.39
N ASN A 139 -0.18 -4.73 -25.52
CA ASN A 139 -1.02 -5.92 -25.66
C ASN A 139 -0.25 -7.22 -25.41
N ILE A 140 1.04 -7.15 -25.06
CA ILE A 140 1.89 -8.34 -24.85
C ILE A 140 2.33 -8.39 -23.39
N ASP A 141 2.07 -9.54 -22.76
CA ASP A 141 2.54 -9.86 -21.42
C ASP A 141 4.07 -9.89 -21.36
N GLN A 142 4.63 -9.33 -20.30
CA GLN A 142 6.07 -9.26 -20.09
C GLN A 142 6.50 -10.34 -19.10
N ILE A 143 7.49 -11.15 -19.48
CA ILE A 143 8.11 -12.14 -18.59
C ILE A 143 9.58 -11.74 -18.41
N ILE A 144 9.96 -11.46 -17.17
CA ILE A 144 11.32 -11.06 -16.81
C ILE A 144 11.94 -12.08 -15.88
N GLU A 145 13.00 -12.72 -16.37
CA GLU A 145 13.80 -13.67 -15.60
C GLU A 145 15.05 -12.99 -15.05
N ILE A 146 15.19 -13.03 -13.73
CA ILE A 146 16.28 -12.36 -13.01
C ILE A 146 17.28 -13.42 -12.58
N ASN A 147 18.33 -13.57 -13.40
CA ASN A 147 19.35 -14.61 -13.24
C ASN A 147 20.62 -14.09 -12.56
N ASN A 148 20.85 -12.78 -12.57
CA ASN A 148 22.08 -12.16 -12.09
C ASN A 148 21.78 -10.88 -11.31
N TYR A 149 22.68 -10.54 -10.39
CA TYR A 149 22.73 -9.23 -9.76
C TYR A 149 23.24 -8.22 -10.80
N ILE A 150 22.38 -7.30 -11.21
CA ILE A 150 22.68 -6.32 -12.26
C ILE A 150 22.23 -4.96 -11.78
N ASN A 151 23.07 -3.95 -11.92
CA ASN A 151 22.63 -2.56 -11.84
C ASN A 151 22.92 -1.89 -13.18
N GLN A 152 21.91 -1.82 -14.05
CA GLN A 152 22.05 -1.32 -15.42
C GLN A 152 22.52 0.15 -15.46
N SER A 153 22.13 0.96 -14.48
CA SER A 153 22.51 2.37 -14.40
C SER A 153 22.51 2.86 -12.97
N VAL A 154 23.69 3.23 -12.46
CA VAL A 154 23.85 3.74 -11.09
C VAL A 154 22.98 4.98 -10.87
N LYS A 155 22.98 5.92 -11.81
CA LYS A 155 22.20 7.17 -11.73
C LYS A 155 20.69 6.89 -11.62
N LEU A 156 20.14 6.00 -12.46
CA LEU A 156 18.72 5.68 -12.43
C LEU A 156 18.36 4.83 -11.20
N SER A 157 19.24 3.92 -10.79
CA SER A 157 19.03 3.11 -9.59
C SER A 157 18.96 3.95 -8.30
N GLU A 158 19.68 5.07 -8.22
CA GLU A 158 19.57 6.01 -7.09
C GLU A 158 18.22 6.73 -7.06
N ILE A 159 17.69 7.11 -8.23
CA ILE A 159 16.36 7.71 -8.35
C ILE A 159 15.29 6.69 -7.95
N ALA A 160 15.40 5.47 -8.49
CA ALA A 160 14.52 4.36 -8.15
C ALA A 160 14.53 4.05 -6.66
N LYS A 161 15.72 4.05 -6.04
CA LYS A 161 15.89 3.84 -4.60
C LYS A 161 15.16 4.91 -3.78
N LYS A 162 15.28 6.19 -4.14
CA LYS A 162 14.56 7.28 -3.46
C LYS A 162 13.04 7.11 -3.56
N GLN A 163 12.54 6.68 -4.72
CA GLN A 163 11.11 6.44 -4.93
C GLN A 163 10.60 5.26 -4.09
N VAL A 164 11.33 4.14 -4.04
CA VAL A 164 10.98 2.98 -3.18
C VAL A 164 11.04 3.37 -1.70
N GLU A 165 12.04 4.14 -1.27
CA GLU A 165 12.13 4.61 0.12
C GLU A 165 10.96 5.54 0.49
N ALA A 166 10.57 6.46 -0.40
CA ALA A 166 9.42 7.33 -0.19
C ALA A 166 8.11 6.52 -0.12
N TYR A 167 7.92 5.57 -1.03
CA TYR A 167 6.76 4.66 -1.03
C TYR A 167 6.66 3.86 0.27
N ASN A 168 7.78 3.29 0.73
CA ASN A 168 7.83 2.53 1.99
C ASN A 168 7.59 3.41 3.21
N TYR A 169 8.11 4.64 3.22
CA TYR A 169 7.87 5.61 4.28
C TYR A 169 6.39 5.99 4.37
N GLU A 170 5.75 6.30 3.24
CA GLU A 170 4.33 6.64 3.19
C GLU A 170 3.45 5.47 3.64
N ASN A 171 3.72 4.26 3.15
CA ASN A 171 3.01 3.06 3.58
C ASN A 171 3.17 2.77 5.07
N THR A 172 4.38 2.94 5.62
CA THR A 172 4.63 2.78 7.06
C THR A 172 3.85 3.80 7.86
N LYS A 173 3.87 5.08 7.44
CA LYS A 173 3.12 6.15 8.08
C LYS A 173 1.62 5.86 8.08
N VAL A 174 1.05 5.47 6.93
CA VAL A 174 -0.36 5.09 6.82
C VAL A 174 -0.67 3.87 7.70
N GLY A 175 0.20 2.86 7.69
CA GLY A 175 0.04 1.66 8.51
C GLY A 175 -0.03 1.94 10.00
N ILE A 176 0.78 2.88 10.51
CA ILE A 176 0.72 3.33 11.91
C ILE A 176 -0.67 3.91 12.23
N TRP A 177 -1.17 4.83 11.41
CA TRP A 177 -2.47 5.47 11.64
C TRP A 177 -3.63 4.47 11.58
N VAL A 178 -3.64 3.58 10.57
CA VAL A 178 -4.67 2.54 10.45
C VAL A 178 -4.65 1.59 11.66
N THR A 179 -3.46 1.23 12.15
CA THR A 179 -3.33 0.36 13.33
C THR A 179 -3.87 1.04 14.58
N LEU A 180 -3.56 2.33 14.78
CA LEU A 180 -4.10 3.12 15.89
C LEU A 180 -5.64 3.23 15.81
N ASP A 181 -6.19 3.44 14.62
CA ASP A 181 -7.64 3.49 14.42
C ASP A 181 -8.31 2.16 14.75
N PHE A 182 -7.74 1.02 14.34
CA PHE A 182 -8.27 -0.29 14.70
C PHE A 182 -8.22 -0.55 16.21
N LEU A 183 -7.16 -0.09 16.90
CA LEU A 183 -7.10 -0.16 18.36
C LEU A 183 -8.23 0.67 19.01
N LEU A 184 -8.45 1.90 18.54
CA LEU A 184 -9.51 2.77 19.06
C LEU A 184 -10.91 2.25 18.72
N LEU A 185 -11.09 1.67 17.54
CA LEU A 185 -12.34 1.06 17.09
C LEU A 185 -12.66 -0.14 17.99
N PHE A 186 -11.68 -1.03 18.21
CA PHE A 186 -11.82 -2.15 19.13
C PHE A 186 -12.21 -1.69 20.54
N LEU A 187 -11.51 -0.69 21.08
CA LEU A 187 -11.80 -0.17 22.42
C LEU A 187 -13.20 0.45 22.50
N ASN A 188 -13.60 1.26 21.51
CA ASN A 188 -14.95 1.83 21.45
C ASN A 188 -16.03 0.75 21.36
N LEU A 189 -15.79 -0.31 20.59
CA LEU A 189 -16.68 -1.45 20.42
C LEU A 189 -16.88 -2.19 21.75
N VAL A 190 -15.79 -2.57 22.42
CA VAL A 190 -15.82 -3.24 23.74
C VAL A 190 -16.54 -2.38 24.77
N LEU A 191 -16.26 -1.07 24.83
CA LEU A 191 -16.91 -0.17 25.78
C LEU A 191 -18.40 0.05 25.51
N LEU A 192 -18.85 -0.13 24.26
CA LEU A 192 -20.26 -0.02 23.89
C LEU A 192 -21.03 -1.32 24.23
N THR A 193 -20.41 -2.49 24.03
CA THR A 193 -21.03 -3.80 24.25
C THR A 193 -20.94 -4.30 25.69
N ARG A 194 -19.99 -3.78 26.48
CA ARG A 194 -19.84 -4.16 27.90
C ARG A 194 -21.12 -3.82 28.67
N LYS A 195 -21.81 -4.86 29.18
CA LYS A 195 -22.91 -4.69 30.14
C LYS A 195 -22.39 -3.91 31.36
N ARG A 196 -23.09 -2.84 31.74
CA ARG A 196 -22.85 -2.16 33.02
C ARG A 196 -23.24 -3.15 34.12
N LYS A 197 -22.27 -3.58 34.94
CA LYS A 197 -22.57 -4.09 36.27
C LYS A 197 -23.14 -2.96 37.11
#